data_AF-A0AAX3CP38-F1
#
_entry.id   AF-A0AAX3CP38-F1
#
_cell.length_a   1.000
_cell.length_b   1.000
_cell.length_c   1.000
_cell.angle_alpha   90.00
_cell.angle_beta   90.00
_cell.angle_gamma   90.00
#
_symmetry.space_group_name_H-M   'P 1'
#
loop_
_entity.id
_entity.type
_entity.pdbx_description
1 polymer ?
#
loop_
_entity_poly.entity_id
_entity_poly.type
_entity_poly.pdbx_seq_one_letter_code
_entity_poly.pdbx_strand_id
1 'polypeptide(L)'
;MKINTGKCGKCKKPISENGEANRKRLCEEHYALHKEKQRINIEKRINKIADKVISSHKLSQLEELISKNKVQAEISRKRIRKQWISGSIKRKSDVKDILESREWKNTQELIRKKEIVCVRKQFLDYVQTVCHLYLLKLFYSREYLNKNNPYNKYIVSPLGDVSTVVTLKLEVAFSFNPNSNVSIYTDDIILIPKKIRRMVTMEKLLLKIKLQGITNQGHDNKKRSEVKKESIGIYKRICRENTPEEVSAFMNRMRKELKELPSAAFNKYPPFLYKSIEKSLPLFRLAQMEYIRIYQKHEVNIFVRIENELSHFKFHLESFAILSFHALMAGKEKGKEFLKQTLLWINFTSTNTTSSIEYLTNNIENKLKSFFHVDMKNKNEFIKLYNSFFSEDVIEKKPETETINSIHKNIFKTNFKI
;
A
#
# COMPACT_ATOMS: atom_id res chain seq x y z
N MET A 1 23.23 0.99 3.12
CA MET A 1 22.25 1.39 4.16
C MET A 1 21.18 2.28 3.51
N LYS A 2 19.96 1.79 3.31
CA LYS A 2 18.87 2.59 2.71
C LYS A 2 17.65 2.59 3.63
N ILE A 3 17.16 3.81 3.83
CA ILE A 3 16.25 4.27 4.87
C ILE A 3 14.83 3.72 4.67
N ASN A 4 14.29 3.05 5.69
CA ASN A 4 12.89 2.65 5.81
C ASN A 4 11.94 3.82 5.50
N THR A 5 10.95 3.57 4.64
CA THR A 5 10.09 4.63 4.05
C THR A 5 9.04 5.22 5.00
N GLY A 6 9.00 4.78 6.26
CA GLY A 6 8.19 5.36 7.31
C GLY A 6 9.02 6.14 8.31
N LYS A 7 8.52 7.30 8.73
CA LYS A 7 9.09 8.11 9.80
C LYS A 7 8.42 7.76 11.13
N CYS A 8 9.21 7.63 12.19
CA CYS A 8 8.70 7.48 13.54
C CYS A 8 7.82 8.69 13.89
N GLY A 9 6.62 8.43 14.43
CA GLY A 9 5.67 9.48 14.77
C GLY A 9 6.15 10.46 15.84
N LYS A 10 7.20 10.09 16.60
CA LYS A 10 7.72 10.90 17.72
C LYS A 10 8.92 11.78 17.36
N CYS A 11 9.86 11.28 16.55
CA CYS A 11 11.09 12.01 16.21
C CYS A 11 11.41 12.09 14.72
N LYS A 12 10.50 11.64 13.85
CA LYS A 12 10.69 11.64 12.39
C LYS A 12 11.89 10.81 11.87
N LYS A 13 12.66 10.16 12.74
CA LYS A 13 13.73 9.19 12.40
C LYS A 13 13.16 7.98 11.65
N PRO A 14 13.97 7.22 10.90
CA PRO A 14 13.53 6.00 10.24
C PRO A 14 12.91 5.02 11.25
N ILE A 15 11.82 4.35 10.86
CA ILE A 15 11.25 3.26 11.67
C ILE A 15 12.27 2.11 11.76
N SER A 16 12.34 1.51 12.94
CA SER A 16 13.20 0.37 13.27
C SER A 16 12.92 -0.83 12.37
N GLU A 17 13.97 -1.60 12.09
CA GLU A 17 13.87 -2.84 11.31
C GLU A 17 13.34 -4.01 12.14
N ASN A 18 13.33 -3.91 13.48
CA ASN A 18 12.77 -4.91 14.37
C ASN A 18 11.27 -5.10 14.10
N GLY A 19 10.82 -6.33 13.84
CA GLY A 19 9.44 -6.63 13.44
C GLY A 19 8.35 -6.17 14.43
N GLU A 20 8.64 -6.06 15.72
CA GLU A 20 7.69 -5.54 16.71
C GLU A 20 7.74 -4.00 16.82
N ALA A 21 8.93 -3.41 16.70
CA ALA A 21 9.10 -1.94 16.64
C ALA A 21 8.48 -1.35 15.37
N ASN A 22 8.64 -2.04 14.25
CA ASN A 22 8.09 -1.68 12.94
C ASN A 22 6.55 -1.70 12.98
N ARG A 23 5.96 -2.77 13.55
CA ARG A 23 4.51 -2.83 13.83
C ARG A 23 4.02 -1.63 14.65
N LYS A 24 4.82 -1.16 15.62
CA LYS A 24 4.51 0.01 16.45
C LYS A 24 4.90 1.36 15.83
N ARG A 25 5.51 1.37 14.64
CA ARG A 25 6.04 2.56 13.93
C ARG A 25 7.04 3.39 14.77
N LEU A 26 7.87 2.70 15.55
CA LEU A 26 8.89 3.33 16.39
C LEU A 26 10.26 3.21 15.73
N CYS A 27 11.14 4.19 15.92
CA CYS A 27 12.57 4.01 15.67
C CYS A 27 13.21 3.17 16.80
N GLU A 28 14.44 2.70 16.62
CA GLU A 28 15.13 1.82 17.58
C GLU A 28 15.13 2.41 19.00
N GLU A 29 15.56 3.66 19.16
CA GLU A 29 15.60 4.37 20.44
C GLU A 29 14.22 4.42 21.13
N HIS A 30 13.17 4.77 20.37
CA HIS A 30 11.82 4.87 20.92
C HIS A 30 11.22 3.50 21.23
N TYR A 31 11.65 2.45 20.53
CA TYR A 31 11.25 1.10 20.83
C TYR A 31 11.90 0.59 22.11
N ALA A 32 13.18 0.87 22.33
CA ALA A 32 13.88 0.58 23.58
C ALA A 32 13.23 1.30 24.78
N LEU A 33 12.98 2.60 24.65
CA LEU A 33 12.27 3.39 25.68
C LEU A 33 10.86 2.86 25.95
N HIS A 34 10.18 2.35 24.92
CA HIS A 34 8.86 1.74 25.07
C HIS A 34 8.93 0.43 25.85
N LYS A 35 9.92 -0.43 25.59
CA LYS A 35 10.14 -1.67 26.35
C LYS A 35 10.45 -1.37 27.81
N GLU A 36 11.32 -0.42 28.09
CA GLU A 36 11.69 -0.05 29.47
C GLU A 36 10.49 0.50 30.24
N LYS A 37 9.70 1.39 29.62
CA LYS A 37 8.45 1.88 30.22
C LYS A 37 7.44 0.77 30.49
N GLN A 38 7.38 -0.25 29.65
CA GLN A 38 6.53 -1.42 29.92
C GLN A 38 7.03 -2.22 31.12
N ARG A 39 8.35 -2.45 31.23
CA ARG A 39 8.95 -3.16 32.37
C ARG A 39 8.65 -2.45 33.69
N ILE A 40 8.96 -1.15 33.78
CA ILE A 40 8.70 -0.32 34.97
C ILE A 40 7.22 -0.33 35.36
N ASN A 41 6.31 -0.27 34.38
CA ASN A 41 4.87 -0.30 34.68
C ASN A 41 4.39 -1.67 35.17
N ILE A 42 5.02 -2.76 34.73
CA ILE A 42 4.73 -4.11 35.24
C ILE A 42 5.24 -4.24 36.67
N GLU A 43 6.49 -3.84 36.95
CA GLU A 43 7.07 -3.84 38.30
C GLU A 43 6.21 -3.03 39.29
N LYS A 44 5.82 -1.80 38.92
CA LYS A 44 4.93 -0.96 39.74
C LYS A 44 3.56 -1.61 40.00
N ARG A 45 3.02 -2.38 39.05
CA ARG A 45 1.75 -3.10 39.22
C ARG A 45 1.92 -4.29 40.16
N ILE A 46 3.03 -5.02 40.06
CA ILE A 46 3.34 -6.16 40.93
C ILE A 46 3.50 -5.66 42.37
N ASN A 47 4.31 -4.62 42.61
CA ASN A 47 4.51 -4.05 43.94
C ASN A 47 3.20 -3.54 44.55
N LYS A 48 2.37 -2.84 43.76
CA LYS A 48 1.04 -2.38 44.22
C LYS A 48 0.04 -3.52 44.53
N ILE A 49 0.26 -4.72 44.01
CA ILE A 49 -0.53 -5.92 44.35
C ILE A 49 0.03 -6.57 45.62
N ALA A 50 1.35 -6.65 45.75
CA ALA A 50 2.04 -7.20 46.91
C ALA A 50 1.77 -6.37 48.19
N ASP A 51 1.81 -5.04 48.09
CA ASP A 51 1.62 -4.12 49.22
C ASP A 51 0.15 -3.89 49.61
N LYS A 52 -0.77 -4.67 49.04
CA LYS A 52 -2.20 -4.41 49.14
C LYS A 52 -2.78 -4.98 50.44
N VAL A 53 -2.56 -4.28 51.55
CA VAL A 53 -3.27 -4.52 52.81
C VAL A 53 -4.78 -4.33 52.58
N ILE A 54 -5.60 -5.27 53.08
CA ILE A 54 -7.05 -5.16 52.99
C ILE A 54 -7.49 -4.00 53.90
N SER A 55 -7.93 -2.89 53.30
CA SER A 55 -8.43 -1.72 54.04
C SER A 55 -9.55 -2.10 55.02
N SER A 56 -9.58 -1.48 56.20
CA SER A 56 -10.64 -1.66 57.22
C SER A 56 -12.05 -1.57 56.63
N HIS A 57 -12.32 -0.60 55.77
CA HIS A 57 -13.59 -0.45 55.08
C HIS A 57 -14.00 -1.69 54.23
N LYS A 58 -13.03 -2.40 53.63
CA LYS A 58 -13.32 -3.64 52.90
C LYS A 58 -13.60 -4.80 53.84
N LEU A 59 -12.99 -4.82 55.03
CA LEU A 59 -13.28 -5.81 56.05
C LEU A 59 -14.70 -5.60 56.59
N SER A 60 -15.08 -4.36 56.92
CA SER A 60 -16.44 -4.02 57.36
C SER A 60 -17.51 -4.36 56.31
N GLN A 61 -17.24 -4.13 55.02
CA GLN A 61 -18.13 -4.56 53.94
C GLN A 61 -18.25 -6.08 53.82
N LEU A 62 -17.19 -6.83 54.10
CA LEU A 62 -17.24 -8.30 54.12
C LEU A 62 -18.04 -8.80 55.31
N GLU A 63 -17.82 -8.23 56.49
CA GLU A 63 -18.60 -8.51 57.71
C GLU A 63 -20.09 -8.25 57.50
N GLU A 64 -20.44 -7.14 56.85
CA GLU A 64 -21.83 -6.80 56.53
C GLU A 64 -22.48 -7.77 55.52
N LEU A 65 -21.70 -8.25 54.54
CA LEU A 65 -22.17 -9.25 53.59
C LEU A 65 -22.36 -10.62 54.25
N ILE A 66 -21.52 -10.97 55.23
CA ILE A 66 -21.62 -12.19 56.03
C ILE A 66 -22.83 -12.11 56.94
N SER A 67 -23.00 -11.02 57.68
CA SER A 67 -24.12 -10.83 58.62
C SER A 67 -25.48 -10.81 57.90
N LYS A 68 -25.54 -10.28 56.68
CA LYS A 68 -26.77 -10.27 55.85
C LYS A 68 -26.94 -11.53 54.98
N ASN A 69 -26.08 -12.54 55.14
CA ASN A 69 -26.07 -13.79 54.37
C ASN A 69 -26.10 -13.59 52.84
N LYS A 70 -25.48 -12.51 52.34
CA LYS A 70 -25.47 -12.08 50.93
C LYS A 70 -24.17 -12.41 50.20
N VAL A 71 -23.26 -13.12 50.86
CA VAL A 71 -21.93 -13.48 50.33
C VAL A 71 -22.03 -14.18 48.97
N GLN A 72 -22.92 -15.16 48.84
CA GLN A 72 -23.07 -15.96 47.61
C GLN A 72 -23.62 -15.16 46.42
N ALA A 73 -24.55 -14.22 46.68
CA ALA A 73 -25.07 -13.31 45.67
C ALA A 73 -23.99 -12.35 45.16
N GLU A 74 -23.14 -11.82 46.06
CA GLU A 74 -22.05 -10.92 45.68
C GLU A 74 -20.92 -11.64 44.94
N ILE A 75 -20.58 -12.88 45.32
CA ILE A 75 -19.66 -13.75 44.56
C ILE A 75 -20.20 -13.97 43.14
N SER A 76 -21.49 -14.26 43.00
CA SER A 76 -22.14 -14.48 41.70
C SER A 76 -22.12 -13.20 40.84
N ARG A 77 -22.46 -12.04 41.41
CA ARG A 77 -22.35 -10.73 40.73
C ARG A 77 -20.92 -10.44 40.28
N LYS A 78 -19.92 -10.71 41.13
CA LYS A 78 -18.50 -10.54 40.77
C LYS A 78 -18.07 -11.52 39.67
N ARG A 79 -18.56 -12.77 39.67
CA ARG A 79 -18.33 -13.75 38.57
C ARG A 79 -18.93 -13.25 37.26
N ILE A 80 -20.18 -12.81 37.27
CA ILE A 80 -20.85 -12.23 36.10
C ILE A 80 -20.06 -11.01 35.61
N ARG A 81 -19.74 -10.06 36.49
CA ARG A 81 -18.94 -8.87 36.12
C ARG A 81 -17.57 -9.24 35.54
N LYS A 82 -16.88 -10.24 36.12
CA LYS A 82 -15.62 -10.77 35.57
C LYS A 82 -15.81 -11.40 34.20
N GLN A 83 -16.89 -12.16 33.97
CA GLN A 83 -17.23 -12.73 32.66
C GLN A 83 -17.56 -11.63 31.63
N TRP A 84 -18.26 -10.58 32.03
CA TRP A 84 -18.54 -9.42 31.16
C TRP A 84 -17.26 -8.65 30.82
N ILE A 85 -16.39 -8.41 31.80
CA ILE A 85 -15.09 -7.77 31.61
C ILE A 85 -14.19 -8.64 30.74
N SER A 86 -14.12 -9.95 30.99
CA SER A 86 -13.32 -10.87 30.18
C SER A 86 -13.86 -10.97 28.75
N GLY A 87 -15.17 -10.98 28.54
CA GLY A 87 -15.80 -10.91 27.22
C GLY A 87 -15.57 -9.57 26.50
N SER A 88 -15.49 -8.45 27.22
CA SER A 88 -15.11 -7.14 26.67
C SER A 88 -13.63 -7.07 26.30
N ILE A 89 -12.76 -7.62 27.16
CA ILE A 89 -11.32 -7.72 26.93
C ILE A 89 -11.03 -8.67 25.76
N LYS A 90 -11.73 -9.80 25.66
CA LYS A 90 -11.64 -10.76 24.55
C LYS A 90 -12.07 -10.12 23.23
N ARG A 91 -13.22 -9.43 23.19
CA ARG A 91 -13.64 -8.65 22.01
C ARG A 91 -12.62 -7.59 21.58
N LYS A 92 -11.96 -6.92 22.53
CA LYS A 92 -10.88 -5.96 22.23
C LYS A 92 -9.58 -6.66 21.80
N SER A 93 -9.25 -7.84 22.34
CA SER A 93 -8.08 -8.62 21.90
C SER A 93 -8.28 -9.22 20.51
N ASP A 94 -9.51 -9.60 20.18
CA ASP A 94 -9.84 -10.24 18.91
C ASP A 94 -9.55 -9.28 17.76
N VAL A 95 -9.85 -7.99 17.91
CA VAL A 95 -9.69 -7.01 16.82
C VAL A 95 -8.31 -6.33 16.84
N LYS A 96 -7.55 -6.51 17.93
CA LYS A 96 -6.28 -5.81 18.17
C LYS A 96 -5.22 -6.10 17.12
N ASP A 97 -5.10 -7.35 16.68
CA ASP A 97 -4.13 -7.77 15.67
C ASP A 97 -4.35 -7.02 14.33
N ILE A 98 -5.60 -6.85 13.92
CA ILE A 98 -5.98 -6.08 12.73
C ILE A 98 -5.67 -4.59 12.92
N LEU A 99 -6.08 -3.98 14.03
CA LEU A 99 -5.86 -2.54 14.27
C LEU A 99 -4.38 -2.17 14.40
N GLU A 100 -3.56 -3.10 14.88
CA GLU A 100 -2.13 -2.93 15.01
C GLU A 100 -1.36 -3.24 13.71
N SER A 101 -2.02 -3.89 12.73
CA SER A 101 -1.44 -4.22 11.43
C SER A 101 -0.98 -2.98 10.66
N ARG A 102 0.01 -3.18 9.80
CA ARG A 102 0.60 -2.11 8.99
C ARG A 102 -0.39 -1.64 7.93
N GLU A 103 -1.09 -2.56 7.31
CA GLU A 103 -2.11 -2.36 6.29
C GLU A 103 -3.21 -1.46 6.84
N TRP A 104 -3.75 -1.81 8.01
CA TRP A 104 -4.78 -1.00 8.67
C TRP A 104 -4.30 0.42 8.98
N LYS A 105 -3.10 0.57 9.57
CA LYS A 105 -2.53 1.88 9.89
C LYS A 105 -2.28 2.71 8.63
N ASN A 106 -1.81 2.10 7.56
CA ASN A 106 -1.59 2.78 6.29
C ASN A 106 -2.91 3.21 5.66
N THR A 107 -3.93 2.33 5.68
CA THR A 107 -5.29 2.65 5.25
C THR A 107 -5.85 3.83 6.04
N GLN A 108 -5.66 3.85 7.36
CA GLN A 108 -6.06 4.98 8.20
C GLN A 108 -5.33 6.28 7.85
N GLU A 109 -4.03 6.24 7.62
CA GLU A 109 -3.27 7.41 7.19
C GLU A 109 -3.63 7.90 5.79
N LEU A 110 -4.00 6.99 4.87
CA LEU A 110 -4.45 7.35 3.53
C LEU A 110 -5.82 8.02 3.60
N ILE A 111 -6.80 7.35 4.22
CA ILE A 111 -8.18 7.82 4.35
C ILE A 111 -8.26 9.17 5.06
N ARG A 112 -7.37 9.45 6.02
CA ARG A 112 -7.27 10.77 6.68
C ARG A 112 -7.00 11.94 5.73
N LYS A 113 -6.48 11.70 4.53
CA LYS A 113 -6.08 12.77 3.59
C LYS A 113 -7.23 13.30 2.73
N LYS A 114 -8.36 12.58 2.67
CA LYS A 114 -9.53 12.97 1.90
C LYS A 114 -10.80 12.74 2.71
N GLU A 115 -11.86 13.43 2.34
CA GLU A 115 -13.19 13.17 2.91
C GLU A 115 -13.81 11.97 2.20
N ILE A 116 -14.17 10.93 2.98
CA ILE A 116 -14.77 9.70 2.44
C ILE A 116 -16.27 9.73 2.69
N VAL A 117 -17.05 9.82 1.62
CA VAL A 117 -18.50 10.05 1.69
C VAL A 117 -19.31 8.76 1.82
N CYS A 118 -18.79 7.61 1.38
CA CYS A 118 -19.50 6.34 1.49
C CYS A 118 -19.77 5.97 2.97
N VAL A 119 -20.88 5.26 3.22
CA VAL A 119 -21.37 4.91 4.56
C VAL A 119 -21.69 3.42 4.70
N ARG A 120 -21.74 2.92 5.94
CA ARG A 120 -22.14 1.54 6.29
C ARG A 120 -21.36 0.50 5.48
N LYS A 121 -22.05 -0.45 4.83
CA LYS A 121 -21.46 -1.51 4.00
C LYS A 121 -20.51 -0.98 2.93
N GLN A 122 -20.84 0.12 2.25
CA GLN A 122 -19.96 0.72 1.24
C GLN A 122 -18.65 1.23 1.86
N PHE A 123 -18.69 1.75 3.10
CA PHE A 123 -17.49 2.16 3.82
C PHE A 123 -16.65 0.95 4.26
N LEU A 124 -17.28 -0.17 4.64
CA LEU A 124 -16.59 -1.43 4.93
C LEU A 124 -15.83 -1.94 3.70
N ASP A 125 -16.52 -2.02 2.56
CA ASP A 125 -15.94 -2.46 1.29
C ASP A 125 -14.81 -1.53 0.85
N TYR A 126 -14.96 -0.22 1.11
CA TYR A 126 -13.92 0.77 0.85
C TYR A 126 -12.65 0.51 1.67
N VAL A 127 -12.79 0.33 2.98
CA VAL A 127 -11.67 0.07 3.89
C VAL A 127 -10.98 -1.26 3.52
N GLN A 128 -11.76 -2.29 3.21
CA GLN A 128 -11.25 -3.59 2.80
C GLN A 128 -10.42 -3.48 1.52
N THR A 129 -10.95 -2.81 0.50
CA THR A 129 -10.26 -2.61 -0.78
C THR A 129 -8.94 -1.86 -0.60
N VAL A 130 -8.91 -0.81 0.22
CA VAL A 130 -7.66 -0.08 0.50
C VAL A 130 -6.64 -0.98 1.21
N CYS A 131 -7.08 -1.79 2.18
CA CYS A 131 -6.19 -2.74 2.84
C CYS A 131 -5.63 -3.77 1.85
N HIS A 132 -6.44 -4.27 0.92
CA HIS A 132 -5.99 -5.16 -0.15
C HIS A 132 -4.97 -4.50 -1.07
N LEU A 133 -5.13 -3.22 -1.43
CA LEU A 133 -4.11 -2.49 -2.18
C LEU A 133 -2.77 -2.39 -1.43
N TYR A 134 -2.80 -2.25 -0.11
CA TYR A 134 -1.58 -2.29 0.70
C TYR A 134 -0.96 -3.69 0.78
N LEU A 135 -1.76 -4.75 0.81
CA LEU A 135 -1.27 -6.13 0.70
C LEU A 135 -0.63 -6.37 -0.68
N LEU A 136 -1.28 -5.95 -1.76
CA LEU A 136 -0.74 -6.03 -3.12
C LEU A 136 0.54 -5.22 -3.25
N LYS A 137 0.58 -4.01 -2.69
CA LYS A 137 1.81 -3.22 -2.63
C LYS A 137 2.93 -4.02 -1.99
N LEU A 138 2.71 -4.63 -0.82
CA LEU A 138 3.73 -5.43 -0.13
C LEU A 138 4.18 -6.62 -0.97
N PHE A 139 3.24 -7.26 -1.66
CA PHE A 139 3.50 -8.37 -2.56
C PHE A 139 4.38 -7.96 -3.75
N TYR A 140 4.07 -6.87 -4.45
CA TYR A 140 4.84 -6.41 -5.61
C TYR A 140 6.13 -5.65 -5.26
N SER A 141 6.22 -5.06 -4.05
CA SER A 141 7.43 -4.37 -3.56
C SER A 141 8.36 -5.25 -2.71
N ARG A 142 7.98 -6.52 -2.48
CA ARG A 142 8.73 -7.64 -1.86
C ARG A 142 9.66 -7.28 -0.71
N GLU A 143 9.17 -6.42 0.17
CA GLU A 143 9.81 -6.05 1.44
C GLU A 143 9.89 -7.23 2.44
N TYR A 144 9.25 -8.38 2.13
CA TYR A 144 9.19 -9.57 2.98
C TYR A 144 10.33 -10.57 2.80
N LEU A 145 11.18 -10.40 1.79
CA LEU A 145 12.41 -11.17 1.64
C LEU A 145 13.59 -10.53 2.40
N ASN A 146 13.34 -9.41 3.09
CA ASN A 146 14.27 -8.88 4.08
C ASN A 146 14.32 -9.85 5.27
N LYS A 147 15.53 -10.29 5.67
CA LYS A 147 15.76 -11.17 6.83
C LYS A 147 15.03 -10.71 8.10
N ASN A 148 14.78 -9.40 8.24
CA ASN A 148 14.11 -8.79 9.39
C ASN A 148 12.58 -8.64 9.25
N ASN A 149 11.95 -9.14 8.18
CA ASN A 149 10.51 -8.99 7.99
C ASN A 149 9.70 -9.98 8.85
N PRO A 150 8.75 -9.51 9.68
CA PRO A 150 7.91 -10.37 10.52
C PRO A 150 6.92 -11.27 9.75
N TYR A 151 6.79 -11.11 8.43
CA TYR A 151 5.96 -11.93 7.53
C TYR A 151 6.79 -12.85 6.63
N ASN A 152 8.00 -13.23 7.06
CA ASN A 152 8.77 -14.32 6.45
C ASN A 152 7.90 -15.60 6.40
N LYS A 153 7.12 -15.77 5.33
CA LYS A 153 6.65 -17.08 4.88
C LYS A 153 7.80 -17.64 4.06
N TYR A 154 8.63 -18.40 4.76
CA TYR A 154 9.89 -19.00 4.33
C TYR A 154 9.91 -19.41 2.85
N ILE A 155 10.73 -18.73 2.05
CA ILE A 155 11.53 -19.41 1.03
C ILE A 155 12.96 -19.29 1.55
N VAL A 156 13.37 -20.27 2.34
CA VAL A 156 14.77 -20.41 2.73
C VAL A 156 15.49 -20.89 1.48
N SER A 157 16.42 -20.08 0.98
CA SER A 157 17.43 -20.59 0.04
C SER A 157 18.12 -21.78 0.74
N PRO A 158 18.29 -22.94 0.07
CA PRO A 158 18.94 -24.13 0.66
C PRO A 158 20.35 -23.86 1.23
N LEU A 159 20.94 -22.71 0.94
CA LEU A 159 22.35 -22.37 1.18
C LEU A 159 22.57 -21.18 2.15
N GLY A 160 21.53 -20.57 2.72
CA GLY A 160 21.70 -19.54 3.78
C GLY A 160 22.17 -18.13 3.34
N ASP A 161 22.50 -17.92 2.07
CA ASP A 161 22.92 -16.62 1.54
C ASP A 161 21.78 -15.63 1.29
N VAL A 162 22.05 -14.33 1.53
CA VAL A 162 21.09 -13.22 1.40
C VAL A 162 21.33 -12.47 0.11
N SER A 163 20.60 -12.82 -0.94
CA SER A 163 20.54 -11.97 -2.14
C SER A 163 19.50 -10.86 -1.95
N THR A 164 19.84 -9.61 -2.28
CA THR A 164 18.83 -8.55 -2.39
C THR A 164 17.93 -8.83 -3.59
N VAL A 165 16.62 -8.89 -3.35
CA VAL A 165 15.64 -9.08 -4.43
C VAL A 165 15.29 -7.72 -5.02
N VAL A 166 15.32 -7.62 -6.35
CA VAL A 166 14.92 -6.39 -7.04
C VAL A 166 13.41 -6.24 -6.99
N THR A 167 12.92 -5.06 -6.58
CA THR A 167 11.49 -4.84 -6.31
C THR A 167 10.98 -3.54 -6.92
N LEU A 168 9.68 -3.51 -7.24
CA LEU A 168 9.02 -2.29 -7.72
C LEU A 168 8.83 -1.29 -6.57
N LYS A 169 9.21 -0.03 -6.82
CA LYS A 169 8.98 1.09 -5.89
C LYS A 169 7.53 1.58 -6.00
N LEU A 170 6.62 0.95 -5.26
CA LEU A 170 5.18 1.22 -5.34
C LEU A 170 4.63 2.07 -4.18
N GLU A 171 3.53 2.78 -4.45
CA GLU A 171 2.73 3.51 -3.47
C GLU A 171 1.23 3.36 -3.74
N VAL A 172 0.45 3.28 -2.66
CA VAL A 172 -1.01 3.43 -2.74
C VAL A 172 -1.34 4.90 -2.57
N ALA A 173 -2.09 5.47 -3.51
CA ALA A 173 -2.38 6.90 -3.55
C ALA A 173 -3.77 7.16 -4.13
N PHE A 174 -4.35 8.30 -3.77
CA PHE A 174 -5.49 8.82 -4.51
C PHE A 174 -5.04 9.27 -5.90
N SER A 175 -5.82 8.91 -6.93
CA SER A 175 -5.72 9.53 -8.24
C SER A 175 -5.92 11.04 -8.09
N PHE A 176 -5.24 11.78 -8.96
CA PHE A 176 -5.39 13.21 -8.98
C PHE A 176 -6.77 13.54 -9.55
N ASN A 177 -7.62 14.11 -8.70
CA ASN A 177 -8.80 14.83 -9.14
C ASN A 177 -8.62 16.29 -8.68
N PRO A 178 -8.28 17.22 -9.59
CA PRO A 178 -8.06 18.62 -9.23
C PRO A 178 -9.30 19.26 -8.58
N ASN A 179 -10.48 18.73 -8.88
CA ASN A 179 -11.76 19.34 -8.54
C ASN A 179 -12.38 18.74 -7.27
N SER A 180 -11.71 17.79 -6.60
CA SER A 180 -12.32 17.08 -5.47
C SER A 180 -11.34 16.68 -4.36
N ASN A 181 -11.61 17.20 -3.16
CA ASN A 181 -11.04 16.73 -1.90
C ASN A 181 -11.80 15.53 -1.32
N VAL A 182 -12.84 15.09 -2.01
CA VAL A 182 -13.70 13.97 -1.64
C VAL A 182 -13.26 12.72 -2.41
N SER A 183 -13.44 11.56 -1.79
CA SER A 183 -13.46 10.28 -2.49
C SER A 183 -14.75 9.54 -2.17
N ILE A 184 -15.41 9.10 -3.22
CA ILE A 184 -16.71 8.44 -3.15
C ILE A 184 -16.53 6.94 -3.36
N TYR A 185 -15.65 6.57 -4.31
CA TYR A 185 -15.42 5.18 -4.71
C TYR A 185 -13.97 4.79 -4.51
N THR A 186 -13.73 3.50 -4.31
CA THR A 186 -12.38 2.92 -4.19
C THR A 186 -11.55 3.05 -5.47
N ASP A 187 -12.21 3.30 -6.60
CA ASP A 187 -11.58 3.55 -7.90
C ASP A 187 -10.74 4.84 -7.89
N ASP A 188 -11.02 5.75 -6.95
CA ASP A 188 -10.22 6.96 -6.73
C ASP A 188 -8.85 6.65 -6.13
N ILE A 189 -8.60 5.43 -5.67
CA ILE A 189 -7.34 4.99 -5.06
C ILE A 189 -6.69 3.98 -5.99
N ILE A 190 -5.41 4.16 -6.27
CA ILE A 190 -4.64 3.31 -7.18
C ILE A 190 -3.33 2.85 -6.57
N LEU A 191 -2.83 1.70 -7.01
CA LEU A 191 -1.47 1.23 -6.76
C LEU A 191 -0.57 1.65 -7.91
N ILE A 192 0.44 2.48 -7.65
CA ILE A 192 1.22 3.13 -8.70
C ILE A 192 2.72 3.16 -8.40
N PRO A 193 3.59 3.14 -9.44
CA PRO A 193 5.00 3.46 -9.27
C PRO A 193 5.23 4.86 -8.67
N LYS A 194 6.06 4.92 -7.63
CA LYS A 194 6.37 6.12 -6.86
C LYS A 194 6.91 7.28 -7.70
N LYS A 195 7.67 6.96 -8.75
CA LYS A 195 8.24 7.95 -9.68
C LYS A 195 7.14 8.70 -10.43
N ILE A 196 6.13 7.99 -10.94
CA ILE A 196 4.99 8.59 -11.65
C ILE A 196 4.19 9.51 -10.72
N ARG A 197 3.87 9.03 -9.51
CA ARG A 197 3.19 9.85 -8.50
C ARG A 197 3.94 11.16 -8.23
N ARG A 198 5.26 11.09 -8.03
CA ARG A 198 6.10 12.28 -7.76
C ARG A 198 6.05 13.27 -8.91
N MET A 199 6.14 12.78 -10.14
CA MET A 199 6.10 13.60 -11.36
C MET A 199 4.78 14.38 -11.45
N VAL A 200 3.63 13.67 -11.42
CA VAL A 200 2.30 14.30 -11.49
C VAL A 200 2.07 15.26 -10.31
N THR A 201 2.62 14.94 -9.13
CA THR A 201 2.53 15.84 -7.95
C THR A 201 3.35 17.13 -8.17
N MET A 202 4.51 17.04 -8.81
CA MET A 202 5.34 18.22 -9.13
C MET A 202 4.71 19.05 -10.23
N GLU A 203 4.19 18.44 -11.29
CA GLU A 203 3.41 19.12 -12.32
C GLU A 203 2.25 19.90 -11.72
N LYS A 204 1.49 19.27 -10.80
CA LYS A 204 0.44 19.94 -10.04
C LYS A 204 0.95 21.15 -9.27
N LEU A 205 2.09 21.01 -8.59
CA LEU A 205 2.67 22.08 -7.79
C LEU A 205 3.10 23.25 -8.68
N LEU A 206 3.71 22.97 -9.83
CA LEU A 206 4.10 23.97 -10.83
C LEU A 206 2.88 24.67 -11.43
N LEU A 207 1.83 23.92 -11.81
CA LEU A 207 0.58 24.50 -12.30
C LEU A 207 -0.07 25.41 -11.25
N LYS A 208 -0.08 24.98 -9.98
CA LYS A 208 -0.62 25.79 -8.90
C LYS A 208 0.19 27.07 -8.68
N ILE A 209 1.52 27.00 -8.72
CA ILE A 209 2.38 28.19 -8.63
C ILE A 209 2.12 29.14 -9.80
N LYS A 210 2.01 28.63 -11.03
CA LYS A 210 1.67 29.46 -12.20
C LYS A 210 0.32 30.15 -12.05
N LEU A 211 -0.71 29.43 -11.60
CA LEU A 211 -2.03 30.00 -11.34
C LEU A 211 -2.01 31.04 -10.21
N GLN A 212 -1.24 30.81 -9.15
CA GLN A 212 -1.07 31.78 -8.05
C GLN A 212 -0.25 33.01 -8.47
N GLY A 213 0.73 32.84 -9.36
CA GLY A 213 1.47 33.94 -9.97
C GLY A 213 0.60 34.83 -10.87
N ILE A 214 -0.45 34.27 -11.47
CA ILE A 214 -1.43 35.01 -12.28
C ILE A 214 -2.47 35.73 -11.40
N THR A 215 -2.77 35.24 -10.20
CA THR A 215 -3.76 35.82 -9.29
C THR A 215 -3.19 36.68 -8.16
N ASN A 216 -1.90 37.06 -8.21
CA ASN A 216 -1.34 38.00 -7.24
C ASN A 216 -1.54 39.46 -7.69
N GLN A 217 -2.81 39.83 -7.82
CA GLN A 217 -3.34 41.18 -7.56
C GLN A 217 -4.65 40.99 -6.80
N GLY A 218 -4.59 40.90 -5.47
CA GLY A 218 -5.78 40.80 -4.64
C GLY A 218 -5.58 40.00 -3.36
N HIS A 219 -5.42 40.74 -2.25
CA HIS A 219 -5.64 40.38 -0.86
C HIS A 219 -6.33 39.03 -0.57
N ASP A 220 -5.65 38.12 0.14
CA ASP A 220 -5.76 38.01 1.60
C ASP A 220 -5.14 36.69 2.08
N ASN A 221 -4.20 36.82 3.02
CA ASN A 221 -3.69 35.73 3.82
C ASN A 221 -4.81 35.21 4.75
N LYS A 222 -5.72 34.38 4.20
CA LYS A 222 -6.58 33.54 5.02
C LYS A 222 -5.69 32.53 5.75
N LYS A 223 -5.35 32.87 7.00
CA LYS A 223 -4.94 31.92 8.04
C LYS A 223 -5.83 30.69 7.91
N ARG A 224 -5.28 29.60 7.38
CA ARG A 224 -5.90 28.28 7.47
C ARG A 224 -5.93 27.94 8.95
N SER A 225 -7.06 28.20 9.60
CA SER A 225 -7.38 27.51 10.83
C SER A 225 -7.38 26.02 10.47
N GLU A 226 -6.31 25.32 10.89
CA GLU A 226 -6.38 23.88 11.04
C GLU A 226 -7.42 23.62 12.12
N VAL A 227 -8.69 23.61 11.73
CA VAL A 227 -9.71 22.90 12.49
C VAL A 227 -9.20 21.48 12.54
N LYS A 228 -8.60 21.12 13.68
CA LYS A 228 -8.32 19.74 14.05
C LYS A 228 -9.67 19.05 14.11
N LYS A 229 -10.23 18.67 12.95
CA LYS A 229 -11.35 17.74 12.88
C LYS A 229 -10.86 16.53 13.66
N GLU A 230 -11.50 16.22 14.79
CA GLU A 230 -11.24 15.00 15.52
C GLU A 230 -11.40 13.86 14.52
N SER A 231 -10.28 13.33 14.01
CA SER A 231 -10.34 12.27 13.01
C SER A 231 -10.88 11.05 13.74
N ILE A 232 -12.19 10.80 13.63
CA ILE A 232 -12.80 9.57 14.09
C ILE A 232 -12.05 8.45 13.36
N GLY A 233 -11.31 7.63 14.11
CA GLY A 233 -10.53 6.53 13.52
C GLY A 233 -11.45 5.58 12.77
N ILE A 234 -10.95 4.94 11.71
CA ILE A 234 -11.74 4.06 10.83
C ILE A 234 -12.61 3.08 11.64
N TYR A 235 -12.02 2.42 12.62
CA TYR A 235 -12.72 1.46 13.48
C TYR A 235 -13.88 2.10 14.25
N LYS A 236 -13.69 3.31 14.80
CA LYS A 236 -14.75 4.03 15.51
C LYS A 236 -15.89 4.40 14.58
N ARG A 237 -15.57 4.78 13.33
CA ARG A 237 -16.58 5.08 12.30
C ARG A 237 -17.36 3.82 11.93
N ILE A 238 -16.67 2.70 11.72
CA ILE A 238 -17.28 1.39 11.46
C ILE A 238 -18.25 1.00 12.58
N CYS A 239 -17.84 1.12 13.85
CA CYS A 239 -18.70 0.83 15.00
C CYS A 239 -19.91 1.76 15.13
N ARG A 240 -19.83 3.00 14.63
CA ARG A 240 -20.93 3.96 14.68
C ARG A 240 -21.97 3.69 13.60
N GLU A 241 -21.53 3.19 12.44
CA GLU A 241 -22.37 3.05 11.25
C GLU A 241 -23.00 1.67 11.08
N ASN A 242 -22.53 0.64 11.80
CA ASN A 242 -22.90 -0.76 11.57
C ASN A 242 -23.24 -1.48 12.89
N THR A 243 -23.98 -2.59 12.82
CA THR A 243 -24.33 -3.38 14.01
C THR A 243 -23.13 -4.13 14.58
N PRO A 244 -23.13 -4.53 15.87
CA PRO A 244 -22.05 -5.31 16.45
C PRO A 244 -21.72 -6.61 15.69
N GLU A 245 -22.73 -7.28 15.13
CA GLU A 245 -22.61 -8.51 14.34
C GLU A 245 -21.89 -8.23 13.01
N GLU A 246 -22.28 -7.16 12.30
CA GLU A 246 -21.65 -6.74 11.05
C GLU A 246 -20.18 -6.36 11.26
N VAL A 247 -19.88 -5.63 12.33
CA VAL A 247 -18.51 -5.27 12.70
C VAL A 247 -17.69 -6.52 13.01
N SER A 248 -18.24 -7.47 13.79
CA SER A 248 -17.56 -8.72 14.13
C SER A 248 -17.27 -9.56 12.88
N ALA A 249 -18.26 -9.71 12.00
CA ALA A 249 -18.12 -10.42 10.73
C ALA A 249 -17.06 -9.78 9.83
N PHE A 250 -17.08 -8.45 9.72
CA PHE A 250 -16.08 -7.69 8.96
C PHE A 250 -14.67 -7.89 9.53
N MET A 251 -14.47 -7.72 10.83
CA MET A 251 -13.14 -7.90 11.43
C MET A 251 -12.65 -9.34 11.29
N ASN A 252 -13.51 -10.35 11.41
CA ASN A 252 -13.12 -11.74 11.19
C ASN A 252 -12.70 -12.01 9.74
N ARG A 253 -13.41 -11.44 8.74
CA ARG A 253 -12.99 -11.51 7.33
C ARG A 253 -11.64 -10.85 7.11
N MET A 254 -11.46 -9.62 7.61
CA MET A 254 -10.18 -8.90 7.55
C MET A 254 -9.04 -9.70 8.20
N ARG A 255 -9.30 -10.37 9.33
CA ARG A 255 -8.29 -11.22 10.01
C ARG A 255 -7.84 -12.37 9.11
N LYS A 256 -8.78 -13.04 8.44
CA LYS A 256 -8.49 -14.15 7.53
C LYS A 256 -7.66 -13.68 6.34
N GLU A 257 -8.09 -12.60 5.69
CA GLU A 257 -7.43 -12.03 4.50
C GLU A 257 -6.03 -11.46 4.79
N LEU A 258 -5.79 -10.94 6.00
CA LEU A 258 -4.47 -10.47 6.43
C LEU A 258 -3.51 -11.61 6.81
N LYS A 259 -4.03 -12.79 7.22
CA LYS A 259 -3.22 -13.96 7.61
C LYS A 259 -2.94 -14.91 6.45
N GLU A 260 -3.98 -15.22 5.69
CA GLU A 260 -3.95 -16.04 4.49
C GLU A 260 -3.68 -15.10 3.31
N LEU A 261 -2.40 -14.99 2.90
CA LEU A 261 -2.14 -14.39 1.59
C LEU A 261 -2.98 -15.18 0.57
N PRO A 262 -3.69 -14.52 -0.37
CA PRO A 262 -4.51 -15.25 -1.32
C PRO A 262 -3.59 -16.14 -2.16
N SER A 263 -3.65 -17.46 -1.95
CA SER A 263 -2.94 -18.47 -2.75
C SER A 263 -3.20 -18.27 -4.26
N ALA A 264 -4.42 -17.80 -4.59
CA ALA A 264 -4.84 -17.45 -5.94
C ALA A 264 -4.08 -16.27 -6.58
N ALA A 265 -3.56 -15.33 -5.79
CA ALA A 265 -2.76 -14.21 -6.31
C ALA A 265 -1.37 -14.66 -6.79
N PHE A 266 -0.81 -15.72 -6.17
CA PHE A 266 0.49 -16.30 -6.54
C PHE A 266 0.46 -17.04 -7.88
N ASN A 267 -0.64 -17.73 -8.19
CA ASN A 267 -0.79 -18.46 -9.45
C ASN A 267 -0.91 -17.54 -10.67
N LYS A 268 -1.34 -16.29 -10.46
CA LYS A 268 -1.61 -15.35 -11.56
C LYS A 268 -0.43 -14.43 -11.88
N TYR A 269 0.47 -14.22 -10.92
CA TYR A 269 1.63 -13.32 -11.09
C TYR A 269 2.85 -13.89 -10.38
N PRO A 270 3.67 -14.70 -11.06
CA PRO A 270 4.96 -15.08 -10.50
C PRO A 270 5.77 -13.79 -10.29
N PRO A 271 6.41 -13.64 -9.15
CA PRO A 271 7.35 -12.55 -8.93
C PRO A 271 8.49 -12.56 -9.98
N PHE A 272 9.26 -11.46 -10.10
CA PHE A 272 10.51 -11.35 -10.89
C PHE A 272 11.63 -12.30 -10.44
N LEU A 273 11.30 -13.45 -9.87
CA LEU A 273 12.25 -14.44 -9.42
C LEU A 273 12.81 -15.29 -10.55
N TYR A 274 12.15 -15.36 -11.72
CA TYR A 274 12.43 -16.47 -12.66
C TYR A 274 12.40 -16.16 -14.16
N LYS A 275 12.17 -14.91 -14.62
CA LYS A 275 12.10 -14.60 -16.06
C LYS A 275 12.73 -13.26 -16.42
N SER A 276 13.36 -13.18 -17.59
CA SER A 276 13.79 -11.91 -18.19
C SER A 276 12.63 -10.91 -18.21
N ILE A 277 12.93 -9.60 -18.12
CA ILE A 277 11.91 -8.54 -18.18
C ILE A 277 11.00 -8.70 -19.40
N GLU A 278 11.59 -9.10 -20.53
CA GLU A 278 10.92 -9.39 -21.79
C GLU A 278 9.80 -10.45 -21.68
N LYS A 279 9.94 -11.38 -20.73
CA LYS A 279 8.98 -12.46 -20.49
C LYS A 279 8.03 -12.20 -19.31
N SER A 280 8.36 -11.26 -18.43
CA SER A 280 7.59 -11.00 -17.20
C SER A 280 6.74 -9.73 -17.26
N LEU A 281 7.16 -8.75 -18.07
CA LEU A 281 6.46 -7.47 -18.30
C LEU A 281 5.86 -6.83 -17.03
N PRO A 282 6.70 -6.46 -16.04
CA PRO A 282 6.29 -5.97 -14.73
C PRO A 282 5.23 -4.88 -14.74
N LEU A 283 5.53 -3.78 -15.41
CA LEU A 283 4.71 -2.58 -15.31
C LEU A 283 3.46 -2.81 -16.13
N PHE A 284 3.58 -3.50 -17.28
CA PHE A 284 2.44 -3.81 -18.13
C PHE A 284 1.39 -4.66 -17.41
N ARG A 285 1.81 -5.75 -16.74
CA ARG A 285 0.89 -6.60 -15.98
C ARG A 285 0.28 -5.88 -14.78
N LEU A 286 1.07 -5.07 -14.08
CA LEU A 286 0.56 -4.27 -12.97
C LEU A 286 -0.46 -3.22 -13.45
N ALA A 287 -0.18 -2.56 -14.58
CA ALA A 287 -1.09 -1.59 -15.19
C ALA A 287 -2.39 -2.26 -15.61
N GLN A 288 -2.30 -3.39 -16.33
CA GLN A 288 -3.47 -4.17 -16.73
C GLN A 288 -4.36 -4.54 -15.54
N MET A 289 -3.76 -4.95 -14.42
CA MET A 289 -4.50 -5.27 -13.19
C MET A 289 -5.23 -4.05 -12.61
N GLU A 290 -4.57 -2.89 -12.51
CA GLU A 290 -5.22 -1.67 -12.02
C GLU A 290 -6.37 -1.24 -12.95
N TYR A 291 -6.19 -1.34 -14.26
CA TYR A 291 -7.26 -1.05 -15.22
C TYR A 291 -8.45 -2.01 -15.10
N ILE A 292 -8.20 -3.32 -14.89
CA ILE A 292 -9.26 -4.31 -14.61
C ILE A 292 -10.09 -3.92 -13.41
N ARG A 293 -9.41 -3.50 -12.34
CA ARG A 293 -10.07 -3.12 -11.09
C ARG A 293 -10.95 -1.87 -11.28
N ILE A 294 -10.53 -0.89 -12.08
CA ILE A 294 -11.16 0.43 -12.18
C ILE A 294 -12.27 0.51 -13.26
N TYR A 295 -12.10 -0.16 -14.41
CA TYR A 295 -12.97 0.05 -15.59
C TYR A 295 -13.75 -1.17 -16.07
N GLN A 296 -13.70 -2.30 -15.34
CA GLN A 296 -14.34 -3.57 -15.73
C GLN A 296 -13.78 -4.18 -17.03
N LYS A 297 -14.22 -5.39 -17.42
CA LYS A 297 -13.53 -6.26 -18.40
C LYS A 297 -13.50 -5.76 -19.85
N HIS A 298 -14.48 -4.98 -20.31
CA HIS A 298 -14.63 -4.66 -21.74
C HIS A 298 -13.55 -3.67 -22.24
N GLU A 299 -13.27 -2.64 -21.44
CA GLU A 299 -12.20 -1.66 -21.70
C GLU A 299 -10.78 -2.25 -21.52
N VAL A 300 -10.65 -3.33 -20.73
CA VAL A 300 -9.38 -4.04 -20.49
C VAL A 300 -8.90 -4.84 -21.69
N ASN A 301 -9.80 -5.25 -22.59
CA ASN A 301 -9.43 -6.02 -23.78
C ASN A 301 -8.41 -5.27 -24.66
N ILE A 302 -8.29 -3.95 -24.51
CA ILE A 302 -7.27 -3.12 -25.16
C ILE A 302 -5.86 -3.54 -24.75
N PHE A 303 -5.62 -3.88 -23.47
CA PHE A 303 -4.32 -4.41 -23.03
C PHE A 303 -3.99 -5.76 -23.68
N VAL A 304 -5.00 -6.61 -23.91
CA VAL A 304 -4.78 -7.89 -24.60
C VAL A 304 -4.49 -7.66 -26.08
N ARG A 305 -5.24 -6.77 -26.73
CA ARG A 305 -5.03 -6.41 -28.14
C ARG A 305 -3.65 -5.80 -28.35
N ILE A 306 -3.26 -4.83 -27.55
CA ILE A 306 -1.94 -4.18 -27.70
C ILE A 306 -0.80 -5.17 -27.45
N GLU A 307 -0.97 -6.12 -26.52
CA GLU A 307 0.01 -7.18 -26.30
C GLU A 307 0.16 -8.11 -27.52
N ASN A 308 -0.95 -8.43 -28.19
CA ASN A 308 -0.91 -9.24 -29.41
C ASN A 308 -0.21 -8.50 -30.55
N GLU A 309 -0.56 -7.23 -30.78
CA GLU A 309 0.05 -6.39 -31.83
C GLU A 309 1.54 -6.14 -31.58
N LEU A 310 1.94 -5.87 -30.33
CA LEU A 310 3.31 -5.54 -29.96
C LEU A 310 4.03 -6.70 -29.27
N SER A 311 3.67 -7.94 -29.62
CA SER A 311 4.19 -9.15 -28.98
C SER A 311 5.73 -9.23 -29.03
N HIS A 312 6.36 -8.71 -30.08
CA HIS A 312 7.82 -8.64 -30.22
C HIS A 312 8.44 -7.34 -29.67
N PHE A 313 7.65 -6.30 -29.40
CA PHE A 313 8.10 -4.97 -28.98
C PHE A 313 7.94 -4.77 -27.47
N LYS A 314 8.69 -5.55 -26.68
CA LYS A 314 8.55 -5.59 -25.20
C LYS A 314 8.80 -4.25 -24.51
N PHE A 315 9.75 -3.45 -25.00
CA PHE A 315 10.00 -2.10 -24.47
C PHE A 315 8.84 -1.15 -24.71
N HIS A 316 8.17 -1.26 -25.86
CA HIS A 316 6.98 -0.47 -26.16
C HIS A 316 5.81 -0.88 -25.26
N LEU A 317 5.68 -2.17 -24.90
CA LEU A 317 4.68 -2.62 -23.91
C LEU A 317 4.94 -2.04 -22.51
N GLU A 318 6.18 -2.07 -22.02
CA GLU A 318 6.52 -1.43 -20.74
C GLU A 318 6.33 0.10 -20.79
N SER A 319 6.65 0.74 -21.92
CA SER A 319 6.42 2.17 -22.14
C SER A 319 4.94 2.51 -22.14
N PHE A 320 4.13 1.69 -22.80
CA PHE A 320 2.68 1.79 -22.76
C PHE A 320 2.16 1.69 -21.33
N ALA A 321 2.73 0.82 -20.51
CA ALA A 321 2.36 0.71 -19.10
C ALA A 321 2.69 1.98 -18.30
N ILE A 322 3.86 2.58 -18.55
CA ILE A 322 4.26 3.86 -17.93
C ILE A 322 3.25 4.97 -18.29
N LEU A 323 2.87 5.07 -19.56
CA LEU A 323 1.85 6.02 -20.04
C LEU A 323 0.47 5.75 -19.43
N SER A 324 0.09 4.47 -19.32
CA SER A 324 -1.16 4.03 -18.71
C SER A 324 -1.25 4.45 -17.25
N PHE A 325 -0.18 4.23 -16.47
CA PHE A 325 -0.12 4.68 -15.08
C PHE A 325 -0.16 6.20 -14.94
N HIS A 326 0.50 6.93 -15.84
CA HIS A 326 0.43 8.38 -15.88
C HIS A 326 -1.01 8.87 -16.10
N ALA A 327 -1.72 8.29 -17.08
CA ALA A 327 -3.11 8.62 -17.37
C ALA A 327 -4.04 8.31 -16.19
N LEU A 328 -3.90 7.13 -15.56
CA LEU A 328 -4.65 6.78 -14.34
C LEU A 328 -4.39 7.76 -13.20
N MET A 329 -3.12 8.13 -12.98
CA MET A 329 -2.75 9.06 -11.92
C MET A 329 -3.37 10.44 -12.15
N ALA A 330 -3.53 10.86 -13.40
CA ALA A 330 -4.17 12.11 -13.78
C ALA A 330 -5.71 12.10 -13.56
N GLY A 331 -6.31 10.94 -13.30
CA GLY A 331 -7.71 10.79 -12.93
C GLY A 331 -8.43 9.69 -13.71
N LYS A 332 -9.57 9.22 -13.19
CA LYS A 332 -10.37 8.14 -13.81
C LYS A 332 -10.81 8.48 -15.24
N GLU A 333 -11.25 9.71 -15.50
CA GLU A 333 -11.64 10.10 -16.86
C GLU A 333 -10.46 10.12 -17.83
N LYS A 334 -9.26 10.52 -17.36
CA LYS A 334 -8.05 10.53 -18.18
C LYS A 334 -7.53 9.13 -18.49
N GLY A 335 -7.61 8.21 -17.54
CA GLY A 335 -7.33 6.79 -17.81
C GLY A 335 -8.28 6.19 -18.86
N LYS A 336 -9.57 6.56 -18.84
CA LYS A 336 -10.57 6.13 -19.84
C LYS A 336 -10.32 6.74 -21.21
N GLU A 337 -10.02 8.04 -21.26
CA GLU A 337 -9.64 8.76 -22.48
C GLU A 337 -8.42 8.13 -23.15
N PHE A 338 -7.41 7.75 -22.34
CA PHE A 338 -6.22 7.06 -22.84
C PHE A 338 -6.54 5.71 -23.49
N LEU A 339 -7.46 4.92 -22.92
CA LEU A 339 -7.91 3.67 -23.55
C LEU A 339 -8.61 3.91 -24.88
N LYS A 340 -9.49 4.91 -24.97
CA LYS A 340 -10.15 5.28 -26.22
C LYS A 340 -9.13 5.69 -27.29
N GLN A 341 -8.15 6.51 -26.93
CA GLN A 341 -7.06 6.89 -27.83
C GLN A 341 -6.26 5.67 -28.30
N THR A 342 -5.95 4.75 -27.39
CA THR A 342 -5.21 3.52 -27.71
C THR A 342 -5.99 2.64 -28.69
N LEU A 343 -7.30 2.51 -28.52
CA LEU A 343 -8.15 1.76 -29.43
C LEU A 343 -8.14 2.34 -30.85
N LEU A 344 -8.10 3.68 -30.98
CA LEU A 344 -7.94 4.34 -32.28
C LEU A 344 -6.58 4.02 -32.92
N TRP A 345 -5.51 3.91 -32.13
CA TRP A 345 -4.20 3.52 -32.66
C TRP A 345 -4.18 2.08 -33.15
N ILE A 346 -4.82 1.16 -32.42
CA ILE A 346 -4.89 -0.26 -32.79
C ILE A 346 -5.74 -0.45 -34.05
N ASN A 347 -6.86 0.24 -34.16
CA ASN A 347 -7.78 0.10 -35.30
C ASN A 347 -7.35 0.91 -36.54
N PHE A 348 -6.17 1.54 -36.51
CA PHE A 348 -5.69 2.32 -37.64
C PHE A 348 -5.37 1.41 -38.83
N THR A 349 -6.14 1.53 -39.90
CA THR A 349 -5.89 0.87 -41.18
C THR A 349 -5.03 1.76 -42.05
N SER A 350 -3.80 1.33 -42.36
CA SER A 350 -2.89 2.12 -43.20
C SER A 350 -3.42 2.25 -44.63
N THR A 351 -3.56 3.47 -45.11
CA THR A 351 -3.91 3.75 -46.51
C THR A 351 -2.68 3.94 -47.41
N ASN A 352 -1.47 4.02 -46.83
CA ASN A 352 -0.17 4.26 -47.49
C ASN A 352 0.94 3.40 -46.86
N THR A 353 2.18 3.50 -47.39
CA THR A 353 3.43 2.77 -47.06
C THR A 353 3.82 2.60 -45.59
N THR A 354 3.17 3.27 -44.63
CA THR A 354 3.46 3.16 -43.20
C THR A 354 2.65 2.05 -42.56
N SER A 355 3.31 1.05 -41.98
CA SER A 355 2.61 -0.08 -41.34
C SER A 355 1.80 0.35 -40.11
N SER A 356 0.68 -0.32 -39.82
CA SER A 356 -0.12 -0.07 -38.60
C SER A 356 0.69 -0.25 -37.31
N ILE A 357 1.68 -1.15 -37.31
CA ILE A 357 2.61 -1.35 -36.18
C ILE A 357 3.49 -0.13 -35.97
N GLU A 358 4.04 0.43 -37.05
CA GLU A 358 4.89 1.64 -37.00
C GLU A 358 4.09 2.86 -36.52
N TYR A 359 2.83 2.98 -36.95
CA TYR A 359 1.94 4.02 -36.41
C TYR A 359 1.75 3.88 -34.90
N LEU A 360 1.49 2.66 -34.41
CA LEU A 360 1.29 2.39 -32.99
C LEU A 360 2.55 2.67 -32.16
N THR A 361 3.72 2.18 -32.59
CA THR A 361 4.99 2.41 -31.87
C THR A 361 5.37 3.88 -31.86
N ASN A 362 5.23 4.60 -32.97
CA ASN A 362 5.49 6.04 -33.04
C ASN A 362 4.58 6.84 -32.08
N ASN A 363 3.31 6.48 -31.94
CA ASN A 363 2.41 7.14 -30.99
C ASN A 363 2.84 6.93 -29.53
N ILE A 364 3.28 5.72 -29.17
CA ILE A 364 3.82 5.42 -27.83
C ILE A 364 5.08 6.26 -27.58
N GLU A 365 6.02 6.27 -28.52
CA GLU A 365 7.27 7.02 -28.41
C GLU A 365 7.03 8.52 -28.27
N ASN A 366 6.18 9.10 -29.13
CA ASN A 366 5.85 10.52 -29.12
C ASN A 366 5.20 10.95 -27.80
N LYS A 367 4.27 10.15 -27.26
CA LYS A 367 3.67 10.44 -25.94
C LYS A 367 4.68 10.28 -24.80
N LEU A 368 5.56 9.28 -24.85
CA LEU A 368 6.59 9.11 -23.83
C LEU A 368 7.53 10.32 -23.81
N LYS A 369 7.94 10.80 -24.99
CA LYS A 369 8.76 12.02 -25.14
C LYS A 369 8.02 13.26 -24.64
N SER A 370 6.73 13.37 -24.93
CA SER A 370 5.89 14.51 -24.50
C SER A 370 5.75 14.59 -22.97
N PHE A 371 5.44 13.47 -22.31
CA PHE A 371 5.15 13.46 -20.86
C PHE A 371 6.39 13.25 -19.98
N PHE A 372 7.38 12.49 -20.45
CA PHE A 372 8.54 12.09 -19.65
C PHE A 372 9.85 12.70 -20.14
N HIS A 373 9.85 13.43 -21.27
CA HIS A 373 11.05 13.99 -21.88
C HIS A 373 12.14 12.93 -22.13
N VAL A 374 11.71 11.73 -22.51
CA VAL A 374 12.59 10.60 -22.81
C VAL A 374 12.41 10.20 -24.27
N ASP A 375 13.50 10.22 -25.03
CA ASP A 375 13.51 9.69 -26.39
C ASP A 375 13.82 8.19 -26.35
N MET A 376 12.89 7.33 -26.78
CA MET A 376 13.11 5.88 -26.80
C MET A 376 14.23 5.47 -27.76
N LYS A 377 14.54 6.29 -28.78
CA LYS A 377 15.68 6.07 -29.67
C LYS A 377 16.99 6.22 -28.90
N ASN A 378 17.01 7.07 -27.87
CA ASN A 378 18.11 7.14 -26.91
C ASN A 378 17.94 6.05 -25.82
N LYS A 379 18.44 4.84 -26.12
CA LYS A 379 18.40 3.68 -25.21
C LYS A 379 18.84 4.00 -23.78
N ASN A 380 19.82 4.89 -23.59
CA ASN A 380 20.33 5.24 -22.27
C ASN A 380 19.32 6.03 -21.43
N GLU A 381 18.58 6.96 -22.04
CA GLU A 381 17.53 7.71 -21.34
C GLU A 381 16.39 6.80 -20.91
N PHE A 382 15.96 5.91 -21.83
CA PHE A 382 14.91 4.95 -21.53
C PHE A 382 15.31 3.99 -20.40
N ILE A 383 16.52 3.42 -20.44
CA ILE A 383 17.03 2.52 -19.38
C ILE A 383 17.05 3.24 -18.02
N LYS A 384 17.53 4.49 -17.97
CA LYS A 384 17.53 5.29 -16.73
C LYS A 384 16.12 5.51 -16.20
N LEU A 385 15.15 5.84 -17.06
CA LEU A 385 13.76 5.99 -16.66
C LEU A 385 13.21 4.68 -16.11
N TYR A 386 13.40 3.59 -16.85
CA TYR A 386 12.88 2.27 -16.53
C TYR A 386 13.42 1.73 -15.20
N ASN A 387 14.74 1.74 -15.01
CA ASN A 387 15.37 1.32 -13.75
C ASN A 387 14.93 2.18 -12.56
N SER A 388 14.52 3.44 -12.77
CA SER A 388 14.06 4.31 -11.69
C SER A 388 12.79 3.79 -10.98
N PHE A 389 12.02 2.92 -11.63
CA PHE A 389 10.83 2.27 -11.04
C PHE A 389 11.19 1.11 -10.10
N PHE A 390 12.44 0.63 -10.11
CA PHE A 390 12.90 -0.52 -9.34
C PHE A 390 13.83 -0.11 -8.20
N SER A 391 14.00 -0.98 -7.21
CA SER A 391 14.93 -0.79 -6.08
C SER A 391 16.40 -0.70 -6.50
N GLU A 392 16.74 -1.42 -7.56
CA GLU A 392 18.06 -1.56 -8.17
C GLU A 392 17.91 -1.54 -9.70
N ASP A 393 19.02 -1.37 -10.41
CA ASP A 393 19.03 -1.48 -11.86
C ASP A 393 18.66 -2.90 -12.29
N VAL A 394 17.76 -3.00 -13.26
CA VAL A 394 17.26 -4.26 -13.82
C VAL A 394 17.67 -4.48 -15.26
N ILE A 395 18.10 -3.41 -15.93
CA ILE A 395 18.56 -3.39 -17.31
C ILE A 395 19.84 -2.55 -17.40
N GLU A 396 20.84 -3.05 -18.13
CA GLU A 396 22.07 -2.34 -18.45
C GLU A 396 22.34 -2.36 -19.95
N LYS A 397 22.95 -1.28 -20.47
CA LYS A 397 23.47 -1.25 -21.85
C LYS A 397 24.88 -1.83 -21.83
N LYS A 398 25.14 -2.86 -22.65
CA LYS A 398 26.52 -3.31 -22.87
C LYS A 398 27.25 -2.30 -23.76
N PRO A 399 28.43 -1.80 -23.33
CA PRO A 399 29.19 -0.83 -24.13
C PRO A 399 29.70 -1.44 -25.43
N GLU A 400 29.96 -2.75 -25.46
CA GLU A 400 30.61 -3.43 -26.60
C GLU A 400 29.64 -3.82 -27.73
N THR A 401 28.35 -4.03 -27.45
CA THR A 401 27.40 -4.60 -28.43
C THR A 401 26.18 -3.72 -28.71
N GLU A 402 26.03 -2.58 -28.04
CA GLU A 402 24.82 -1.75 -28.04
C GLU A 402 23.49 -2.49 -27.72
N THR A 403 23.60 -3.73 -27.23
CA THR A 403 22.47 -4.56 -26.84
C THR A 403 22.05 -4.25 -25.41
N ILE A 404 20.75 -4.32 -25.18
CA ILE A 404 20.14 -4.14 -23.87
C ILE A 404 20.08 -5.51 -23.20
N ASN A 405 20.76 -5.69 -22.08
CA ASN A 405 20.72 -6.94 -21.33
C ASN A 405 19.92 -6.76 -20.04
N SER A 406 19.02 -7.71 -19.77
CA SER A 406 18.45 -7.87 -18.42
C SER A 406 19.60 -8.20 -17.48
N ILE A 407 19.74 -7.43 -16.40
CA ILE A 407 20.74 -7.72 -15.37
C ILE A 407 20.22 -8.92 -14.60
N HIS A 408 20.70 -10.11 -14.95
CA HIS A 408 20.58 -11.28 -14.11
C HIS A 408 21.56 -11.11 -12.96
N LYS A 409 21.15 -10.46 -11.86
CA LYS A 409 21.83 -10.70 -10.59
C LYS A 409 21.48 -12.13 -10.19
N ASN A 410 22.36 -13.06 -10.55
CA ASN A 410 22.29 -14.46 -10.16
C ASN A 410 22.06 -14.51 -8.64
N ILE A 411 20.84 -14.85 -8.23
CA ILE A 411 20.55 -15.21 -6.83
C ILE A 411 21.20 -16.56 -6.49
N PHE A 412 21.57 -17.33 -7.51
CA PHE A 412 22.32 -18.57 -7.37
C PHE A 412 23.49 -18.52 -8.37
N LYS A 413 24.71 -18.27 -7.88
CA LYS A 413 25.88 -18.72 -8.64
C LYS A 413 25.81 -20.25 -8.67
N THR A 414 25.56 -20.75 -9.87
CA THR A 414 25.68 -22.14 -10.27
C THR A 414 26.99 -22.75 -9.81
N ASN A 415 26.91 -23.89 -9.12
CA ASN A 415 27.85 -25.00 -9.26
C ASN A 415 27.03 -26.30 -9.03
N PHE A 416 26.26 -26.69 -10.04
CA PHE A 416 25.88 -28.08 -10.20
C PHE A 416 26.94 -28.70 -11.11
N LYS A 417 27.86 -29.49 -10.54
CA LYS A 417 28.46 -30.60 -11.28
C LYS A 417 27.47 -31.76 -11.19
N ILE A 418 27.19 -32.37 -12.34
CA ILE A 418 26.34 -33.56 -12.51
C ILE A 418 26.86 -34.69 -11.63
#